data_AF-A0A4R8I8Y6-F1
#
_entry.id   AF-A0A4R8I8Y6-F1
#
_cell.length_a   1.000
_cell.length_b   1.000
_cell.length_c   1.000
_cell.angle_alpha   90.00
_cell.angle_beta   90.00
_cell.angle_gamma   90.00
#
_symmetry.space_group_name_H-M   'P 1'
#
loop_
_entity.id
_entity.type
_entity.pdbx_description
1 polymer ?
#
loop_
_entity_poly.entity_id
_entity_poly.type
_entity_poly.pdbx_seq_one_letter_code
_entity_poly.pdbx_strand_id
1 'polypeptide(L)'
;MKTKQFLRTIFLCFTLLTFNYSCDMLEEEEEVEATTTNEKPGYDYTFTCPSGTKSTVPIPKGSEKCQKAQEYFAKIYGCNEADYFNQANCRVCNDCGWTNYCSVCK
;
A
#
# COMPACT_ATOMS: atom_id res chain seq x y z
N MET A 1 -13.54 -36.99 52.36
CA MET A 1 -13.64 -36.08 51.19
C MET A 1 -14.51 -34.90 51.57
N LYS A 2 -13.99 -33.67 51.44
CA LYS A 2 -14.61 -32.43 51.94
C LYS A 2 -15.54 -31.82 50.90
N THR A 3 -16.81 -31.67 51.27
CA THR A 3 -17.86 -30.88 50.60
C THR A 3 -17.59 -29.37 50.81
N LYS A 4 -17.47 -28.60 49.73
CA LYS A 4 -17.45 -27.11 49.72
C LYS A 4 -18.33 -26.65 48.56
N GLN A 5 -19.55 -26.22 48.83
CA GLN A 5 -19.97 -24.84 49.18
C GLN A 5 -20.30 -24.00 47.94
N PHE A 6 -21.60 -23.62 47.88
CA PHE A 6 -22.12 -22.30 47.48
C PHE A 6 -21.71 -21.80 46.08
N LEU A 7 -22.51 -21.94 45.02
CA LEU A 7 -23.88 -21.42 44.82
C LEU A 7 -24.05 -19.97 45.32
N ARG A 8 -24.39 -19.08 44.37
CA ARG A 8 -24.59 -17.62 44.48
C ARG A 8 -23.26 -16.88 44.44
N THR A 9 -22.98 -16.08 43.42
CA THR A 9 -23.39 -14.66 43.44
C THR A 9 -23.14 -14.03 42.05
N ILE A 10 -24.22 -13.72 41.31
CA ILE A 10 -24.47 -12.44 40.62
C ILE A 10 -23.43 -12.08 39.51
N PHE A 11 -23.67 -12.21 38.20
CA PHE A 11 -24.79 -11.72 37.37
C PHE A 11 -25.27 -10.31 37.77
N LEU A 12 -24.40 -9.29 37.67
CA LEU A 12 -24.77 -7.86 37.55
C LEU A 12 -23.50 -7.00 37.43
N CYS A 13 -23.10 -6.66 36.20
CA CYS A 13 -22.41 -5.39 35.89
C CYS A 13 -22.40 -5.17 34.36
N PHE A 14 -23.52 -5.48 33.71
CA PHE A 14 -23.71 -5.31 32.26
C PHE A 14 -24.80 -4.27 32.00
N THR A 15 -24.67 -3.09 32.62
CA THR A 15 -25.46 -1.88 32.35
C THR A 15 -24.82 -0.74 33.11
N LEU A 16 -24.72 0.45 32.50
CA LEU A 16 -24.28 1.75 33.05
C LEU A 16 -22.87 2.19 32.65
N LEU A 17 -22.65 2.43 31.35
CA LEU A 17 -21.86 3.57 30.88
C LEU A 17 -22.51 4.14 29.59
N THR A 18 -23.78 4.53 29.69
CA THR A 18 -24.35 5.58 28.84
C THR A 18 -24.02 6.91 29.50
N PHE A 19 -22.82 7.43 29.25
CA PHE A 19 -22.47 8.81 29.56
C PHE A 19 -22.59 9.64 28.29
N ASN A 20 -23.57 10.54 28.33
CA ASN A 20 -23.72 11.66 27.44
C ASN A 20 -22.47 12.56 27.54
N TYR A 21 -21.88 12.89 26.40
CA TYR A 21 -21.18 14.16 26.22
C TYR A 21 -21.60 14.74 24.88
N SER A 22 -22.40 15.81 24.96
CA SER A 22 -22.56 16.80 23.92
C SER A 22 -21.19 17.41 23.61
N CYS A 23 -20.79 17.43 22.34
CA CYS A 23 -19.71 18.29 21.87
C CYS A 23 -20.34 19.33 20.94
N ASP A 24 -20.69 20.44 21.57
CA ASP A 24 -20.91 21.74 20.95
C ASP A 24 -19.57 22.20 20.32
N MET A 25 -19.66 22.68 19.09
CA MET A 25 -18.79 23.69 18.46
C MET A 25 -17.28 23.67 18.75
N LEU A 26 -16.52 23.03 17.86
CA LEU A 26 -15.19 23.50 17.47
C LEU A 26 -15.09 23.40 15.93
N GLU A 27 -15.32 24.53 15.25
CA GLU A 27 -14.66 24.79 13.97
C GLU A 27 -13.17 24.93 14.28
N GLU A 28 -12.50 23.80 14.45
CA GLU A 28 -11.06 23.75 14.29
C GLU A 28 -10.87 23.79 12.77
N GLU A 29 -10.49 24.96 12.26
CA GLU A 29 -9.89 25.08 10.94
C GLU A 29 -8.64 24.18 10.98
N GLU A 30 -8.84 22.91 10.63
CA GLU A 30 -7.77 21.99 10.31
C GLU A 30 -7.10 22.62 9.09
N GLU A 31 -6.06 23.41 9.34
CA GLU A 31 -5.03 23.69 8.35
C GLU A 31 -4.60 22.31 7.85
N VAL A 32 -5.19 21.90 6.73
CA VAL A 32 -4.76 20.75 5.97
C VAL A 32 -3.35 21.13 5.57
N GLU A 33 -2.36 20.75 6.39
CA GLU A 33 -0.98 20.71 6.00
C GLU A 33 -0.97 19.79 4.78
N ALA A 34 -1.01 20.41 3.62
CA ALA A 34 -0.87 19.76 2.35
C ALA A 34 0.54 19.17 2.35
N THR A 35 0.67 17.96 2.88
CA THR A 35 1.77 17.08 2.55
C THR A 35 1.72 16.98 1.04
N THR A 36 2.56 17.78 0.39
CA THR A 36 2.83 17.73 -1.04
C THR A 36 3.57 16.42 -1.28
N THR A 37 2.85 15.31 -1.17
CA THR A 37 3.31 14.03 -1.65
C THR A 37 3.59 14.26 -3.14
N ASN A 38 4.87 14.20 -3.54
CA ASN A 38 5.32 14.25 -4.93
C ASN A 38 4.86 13.01 -5.72
N GLU A 39 3.64 12.54 -5.44
CA GLU A 39 2.96 11.45 -6.08
C GLU A 39 2.24 11.97 -7.30
N LYS A 40 2.42 11.25 -8.40
CA LYS A 40 1.68 11.45 -9.64
C LYS A 40 0.51 10.46 -9.68
N PRO A 41 -0.60 10.82 -10.35
CA PRO A 41 -1.71 9.88 -10.56
C PRO A 41 -1.24 8.66 -11.38
N GLY A 42 -1.96 7.55 -11.25
CA GLY A 42 -1.74 6.39 -12.11
C GLY A 42 -2.23 6.64 -13.54
N TYR A 43 -1.71 5.86 -14.49
CA TYR A 43 -2.02 5.95 -15.91
C TYR A 43 -1.76 4.63 -16.63
N ASP A 44 -2.30 4.48 -17.83
CA ASP A 44 -2.03 3.33 -18.68
C ASP A 44 -0.75 3.55 -19.50
N TYR A 45 0.27 2.74 -19.24
CA TYR A 45 1.53 2.77 -19.98
C TYR A 45 1.48 1.80 -21.15
N THR A 46 1.76 2.31 -22.34
CA THR A 46 1.76 1.52 -23.57
C THR A 46 3.17 1.46 -24.15
N PHE A 47 3.64 0.25 -24.45
CA PHE A 47 4.96 0.01 -25.02
C PHE A 47 4.90 -0.96 -26.20
N THR A 48 5.91 -0.88 -27.06
CA THR A 48 6.08 -1.78 -28.20
C THR A 48 7.37 -2.57 -28.02
N CYS A 49 7.27 -3.89 -28.10
CA CYS A 49 8.41 -4.79 -28.05
C CYS A 49 9.18 -4.80 -29.38
N PRO A 50 10.45 -5.25 -29.40
CA PRO A 50 11.23 -5.39 -30.62
C PRO A 50 10.56 -6.28 -31.68
N SER A 51 9.72 -7.24 -31.26
CA SER A 51 8.90 -8.07 -32.15
C SER A 51 7.78 -7.30 -32.87
N GLY A 52 7.54 -6.03 -32.53
CA GLY A 52 6.41 -5.24 -32.99
C GLY A 52 5.12 -5.43 -32.17
N THR A 53 5.11 -6.34 -31.20
CA THR A 53 3.96 -6.54 -30.30
C THR A 53 3.78 -5.31 -29.41
N LYS A 54 2.55 -4.79 -29.35
CA LYS A 54 2.18 -3.65 -28.52
C LYS A 54 1.36 -4.12 -27.32
N SER A 55 1.71 -3.62 -26.14
CA SER A 55 1.06 -3.97 -24.87
C SER A 55 0.77 -2.72 -24.07
N THR A 56 -0.30 -2.76 -23.28
CA THR A 56 -0.69 -1.69 -22.36
C THR A 56 -0.88 -2.27 -20.97
N VAL A 57 -0.30 -1.63 -19.96
CA VAL A 57 -0.42 -2.02 -18.55
C VAL A 57 -0.74 -0.81 -17.67
N PRO A 58 -1.52 -0.98 -16.60
CA PRO A 58 -1.75 0.09 -15.66
C PRO A 58 -0.51 0.33 -14.79
N ILE A 59 -0.09 1.60 -14.70
CA ILE A 59 0.92 2.07 -13.76
C ILE A 59 0.19 2.78 -12.60
N PRO A 60 0.30 2.28 -11.35
CA PRO A 60 -0.36 2.88 -10.19
C PRO A 60 0.21 4.27 -9.87
N LYS A 61 -0.52 5.01 -9.04
CA LYS A 61 -0.03 6.27 -8.47
C LYS A 61 1.26 6.05 -7.68
N GLY A 62 2.15 7.03 -7.70
CA GLY A 62 3.40 6.96 -6.96
C GLY A 62 4.36 8.07 -7.35
N SER A 63 5.56 8.05 -6.78
CA SER A 63 6.61 9.00 -7.18
C SER A 63 6.96 8.84 -8.66
N GLU A 64 7.39 9.91 -9.31
CA GLU A 64 7.84 9.84 -10.72
C GLU A 64 8.94 8.79 -10.92
N LYS A 65 9.86 8.68 -9.94
CA LYS A 65 10.96 7.71 -9.98
C LYS A 65 10.43 6.28 -9.96
N CYS A 66 9.48 6.00 -9.07
CA CYS A 66 8.87 4.68 -8.99
C CYS A 66 8.05 4.36 -10.24
N GLN A 67 7.25 5.29 -10.75
CA GLN A 67 6.47 5.06 -11.97
C GLN A 67 7.38 4.75 -13.18
N LYS A 68 8.50 5.47 -13.35
CA LYS A 68 9.50 5.15 -14.38
C LYS A 68 10.16 3.78 -14.18
N ALA A 69 10.40 3.37 -12.93
CA ALA A 69 10.90 2.03 -12.64
C ALA A 69 9.89 0.94 -13.04
N GLN A 70 8.60 1.19 -12.79
CA GLN A 70 7.51 0.28 -13.17
C GLN A 70 7.31 0.21 -14.69
N GLU A 71 7.41 1.33 -15.42
CA GLU A 71 7.40 1.33 -16.89
C GLU A 71 8.52 0.46 -17.47
N TYR A 72 9.74 0.62 -16.96
CA TYR A 72 10.88 -0.18 -17.37
C TYR A 72 10.65 -1.65 -17.05
N PHE A 73 10.21 -1.96 -15.82
CA PHE A 73 9.87 -3.32 -15.42
C PHE A 73 8.82 -3.96 -16.33
N ALA A 74 7.72 -3.24 -16.61
CA ALA A 74 6.66 -3.70 -17.49
C ALA A 74 7.16 -4.00 -18.90
N LYS A 75 8.00 -3.12 -19.46
CA LYS A 75 8.59 -3.34 -20.78
C LYS A 75 9.49 -4.57 -20.80
N ILE A 76 10.42 -4.66 -19.85
CA ILE A 76 11.40 -5.76 -19.80
C ILE A 76 10.70 -7.12 -19.66
N TYR A 77 9.75 -7.24 -18.73
CA TYR A 77 8.99 -8.48 -18.54
C TYR A 77 8.01 -8.75 -19.69
N GLY A 78 7.31 -7.71 -20.16
CA GLY A 78 6.35 -7.84 -21.25
C GLY A 78 6.98 -8.22 -22.59
N CYS A 79 8.23 -7.82 -22.82
CA CYS A 79 9.00 -8.15 -24.02
C CYS A 79 9.96 -9.34 -23.84
N ASN A 80 9.96 -9.96 -22.65
CA ASN A 80 10.85 -11.08 -22.30
C ASN A 80 12.34 -10.80 -22.56
N GLU A 81 12.79 -9.58 -22.25
CA GLU A 81 14.19 -9.16 -22.41
C GLU A 81 15.06 -9.66 -21.23
N ALA A 82 15.34 -10.97 -21.23
CA ALA A 82 15.94 -11.69 -20.10
C ALA A 82 17.24 -11.06 -19.57
N ASP A 83 18.08 -10.49 -20.45
CA ASP A 83 19.34 -9.84 -20.10
C ASP A 83 19.16 -8.65 -19.13
N TYR A 84 17.95 -8.08 -19.08
CA TYR A 84 17.63 -6.90 -18.27
C TYR A 84 16.76 -7.20 -17.04
N PHE A 85 16.39 -8.46 -16.79
CA PHE A 85 15.48 -8.83 -15.70
C PHE A 85 16.01 -8.38 -14.33
N ASN A 86 17.29 -8.64 -14.04
CA ASN A 86 17.89 -8.24 -12.77
C ASN A 86 17.92 -6.72 -12.61
N GLN A 87 18.26 -5.98 -13.68
CA GLN A 87 18.23 -4.52 -13.63
C GLN A 87 16.81 -3.99 -13.37
N ALA A 88 15.80 -4.56 -14.03
CA ALA A 88 14.40 -4.18 -13.84
C ALA A 88 13.95 -4.42 -12.39
N ASN A 89 14.24 -5.59 -11.84
CA ASN A 89 13.95 -5.95 -10.46
C ASN A 89 14.58 -4.96 -9.47
N CYS A 90 15.84 -4.58 -9.70
CA CYS A 90 16.52 -3.65 -8.81
C CYS A 90 16.00 -2.23 -8.88
N ARG A 91 15.50 -1.78 -10.03
CA ARG A 91 14.84 -0.48 -10.12
C ARG A 91 13.57 -0.45 -9.28
N VAL A 92 12.68 -1.43 -9.41
CA VAL A 92 11.44 -1.44 -8.60
C VAL A 92 11.70 -1.73 -7.12
N CYS A 93 12.73 -2.53 -6.79
CA CYS A 93 13.17 -2.68 -5.41
C CYS A 93 13.60 -1.34 -4.79
N ASN A 94 14.54 -0.63 -5.43
CA ASN A 94 15.15 0.56 -4.88
C ASN A 94 14.27 1.81 -4.98
N ASP A 95 13.49 1.93 -6.06
CA ASP A 95 12.73 3.14 -6.37
C ASP A 95 11.28 3.06 -5.92
N CYS A 96 10.73 1.85 -5.77
CA CYS A 96 9.35 1.62 -5.30
C CYS A 96 9.26 0.89 -3.96
N GLY A 97 10.36 0.37 -3.41
CA GLY A 97 10.34 -0.41 -2.19
C GLY A 97 9.70 -1.80 -2.35
N TRP A 98 9.67 -2.35 -3.57
CA TRP A 98 9.11 -3.68 -3.80
C TRP A 98 10.06 -4.78 -3.34
N THR A 99 9.97 -5.13 -2.06
CA THR A 99 10.90 -6.05 -1.38
C THR A 99 11.01 -7.43 -2.01
N ASN A 100 9.92 -7.93 -2.63
CA ASN A 100 9.90 -9.22 -3.31
C ASN A 100 10.82 -9.30 -4.54
N TYR A 101 11.29 -8.17 -5.07
CA TYR A 101 12.20 -8.10 -6.22
C TYR A 101 13.64 -7.75 -5.83
N CYS A 102 13.92 -7.56 -4.54
CA CYS A 102 15.25 -7.16 -4.06
C CYS A 102 16.26 -8.31 -3.97
N SER A 103 15.83 -9.57 -4.12
CA SER A 103 16.68 -10.75 -3.92
C SER A 103 17.88 -10.82 -4.87
N VAL A 104 17.77 -10.20 -6.05
CA VAL A 104 18.80 -10.19 -7.10
C VAL A 104 19.70 -8.95 -7.10
N CYS A 105 19.53 -8.06 -6.11
CA CYS A 105 20.13 -6.72 -6.09
C CYS A 105 21.30 -6.58 -5.11
N LYS A 106 21.91 -7.70 -4.74
CA LYS A 106 22.98 -7.79 -3.74
C LYS A 106 24.36 -7.73 -4.38
#